data_AF-A0AAX4MLA4-F1
#
_entry.id   AF-A0AAX4MLA4-F1
#
_cell.length_a   1.000
_cell.length_b   1.000
_cell.length_c   1.000
_cell.angle_alpha   90.00
_cell.angle_beta   90.00
_cell.angle_gamma   90.00
#
_symmetry.space_group_name_H-M   'P 1'
#
loop_
_entity.id
_entity.type
_entity.pdbx_description
1 polymer ?
#
loop_
_entity_poly.entity_id
_entity_poly.type
_entity_poly.pdbx_seq_one_letter_code
_entity_poly.pdbx_strand_id
1 'polypeptide(L)'
;MEATSVQSKTPTAVRTDLRAIFVSLELSRSTWLITSLSPGNGEKMSKHVVDGGNIAELLAQFEQLQLKARLRTGKSFPIVTIQEAGLDGFWIHRVLEANGIESYVVDAASIATSRRRRRVKTDKIDGEALARTLLAFKRGDPRVCAMVRAPDPEDEDRRRICRERKVLIAERVRHVNRVKGLLFAQGVSGYQPLRKDRRIRLEELCTGDGRGLPKHLKAQINRELDRLELLLEQIAEVESERNSLLSVHEPLASEAPAPAMLLTLKGVGAEFAAVLWTEALCRHFDNRRQIAAYAGLTPTPWMSGTIDHEQGVSKAGIELSRYRGNCGGL
;
A
#
# COMPACT_ATOMS: atom_id res chain seq x y z
N MET A 1 52.00 34.69 18.72
CA MET A 1 51.31 33.95 17.64
C MET A 1 49.96 33.53 18.18
N GLU A 2 48.94 34.38 18.02
CA GLU A 2 47.55 34.06 18.34
C GLU A 2 46.86 33.59 17.07
N ALA A 3 46.38 32.35 17.09
CA ALA A 3 45.60 31.77 16.00
C ALA A 3 44.15 32.28 16.10
N THR A 4 43.81 33.20 15.21
CA THR A 4 42.44 33.72 15.05
C THR A 4 41.56 32.62 14.45
N SER A 5 40.55 32.17 15.19
CA SER A 5 39.57 31.22 14.69
C SER A 5 38.62 31.93 13.71
N VAL A 6 38.67 31.51 12.45
CA VAL A 6 37.80 32.04 11.40
C VAL A 6 36.39 31.46 11.59
N GLN A 7 35.46 32.28 12.08
CA GLN A 7 34.03 31.99 12.02
C GLN A 7 33.61 31.83 10.55
N SER A 8 33.07 30.67 10.21
CA SER A 8 32.50 30.42 8.88
C SER A 8 31.25 31.27 8.68
N LYS A 9 31.29 32.19 7.71
CA LYS A 9 30.15 33.01 7.29
C LYS A 9 29.05 32.12 6.74
N THR A 10 27.86 32.20 7.35
CA THR A 10 26.65 31.54 6.85
C THR A 10 26.24 32.18 5.52
N PRO A 11 25.93 31.42 4.45
CA PRO A 11 25.51 31.99 3.18
C PRO A 11 24.24 32.84 3.35
N THR A 12 24.29 34.11 2.92
CA THR A 12 23.24 35.11 3.15
C THR A 12 22.01 34.97 2.24
N ALA A 13 22.09 34.16 1.18
CA ALA A 13 21.04 34.11 0.15
C ALA A 13 19.79 33.31 0.55
N VAL A 14 19.92 32.31 1.44
CA VAL A 14 18.78 31.51 1.93
C VAL A 14 18.98 31.25 3.42
N ARG A 15 18.19 31.92 4.26
CA ARG A 15 18.18 31.67 5.70
C ARG A 15 17.11 30.62 6.00
N THR A 16 17.54 29.42 6.36
CA THR A 16 16.63 28.32 6.72
C THR A 16 16.14 28.53 8.16
N ASP A 17 15.10 29.34 8.34
CA ASP A 17 14.42 29.51 9.64
C ASP A 17 13.41 28.38 9.85
N LEU A 18 13.84 27.33 10.53
CA LEU A 18 12.99 26.18 10.84
C LEU A 18 12.08 26.51 12.02
N ARG A 19 10.76 26.42 11.81
CA ARG A 19 9.75 26.60 12.86
C ARG A 19 9.29 25.29 13.51
N ALA A 20 9.95 24.19 13.18
CA ALA A 20 9.69 22.85 13.70
C ALA A 20 10.97 22.01 13.68
N ILE A 21 10.97 20.91 14.42
CA ILE A 21 11.97 19.85 14.31
C ILE A 21 11.43 18.84 13.30
N PHE A 22 12.16 18.64 12.20
CA PHE A 22 11.77 17.71 11.15
C PHE A 22 12.46 16.38 11.38
N VAL A 23 11.69 15.30 11.39
CA VAL A 23 12.20 13.96 11.70
C VAL A 23 11.77 12.98 10.61
N SER A 24 12.69 12.20 10.08
CA SER A 24 12.35 11.02 9.28
C SER A 24 12.56 9.75 10.10
N LEU A 25 11.64 8.81 9.95
CA LEU A 25 11.66 7.50 10.60
C LEU A 25 11.92 6.41 9.56
N GLU A 26 13.09 5.80 9.64
CA GLU A 26 13.44 4.63 8.88
C GLU A 26 13.18 3.38 9.70
N LEU A 27 12.02 2.76 9.48
CA LEU A 27 11.52 1.67 10.31
C LEU A 27 12.01 0.30 9.81
N SER A 28 12.49 -0.55 10.71
CA SER A 28 12.83 -1.95 10.45
C SER A 28 12.40 -2.80 11.64
N ARG A 29 12.43 -4.13 11.50
CA ARG A 29 12.06 -5.06 12.56
C ARG A 29 12.94 -4.95 13.81
N SER A 30 14.24 -4.72 13.62
CA SER A 30 15.22 -4.72 14.72
C SER A 30 15.47 -3.32 15.27
N THR A 31 15.51 -2.31 14.40
CA THR A 31 15.95 -0.96 14.75
C THR A 31 15.16 0.08 13.98
N TRP A 32 14.90 1.22 14.62
CA TRP A 32 14.37 2.41 13.97
C TRP A 32 15.44 3.49 13.94
N LEU A 33 15.77 3.96 12.74
CA LEU A 33 16.73 5.04 12.55
C LEU A 33 15.98 6.38 12.44
N ILE A 34 16.27 7.27 13.38
CA ILE A 34 15.68 8.60 13.51
C ILE A 34 16.67 9.61 12.94
N THR A 35 16.36 10.19 11.79
CA THR A 35 17.14 11.33 11.25
C THR A 35 16.39 12.61 11.51
N SER A 36 17.03 13.57 12.19
CA SER A 36 16.40 14.81 12.63
C SER A 36 17.13 16.05 12.14
N LEU A 37 16.37 17.09 11.82
CA LEU A 37 16.87 18.44 11.54
C LEU A 37 16.19 19.42 12.51
N SER A 38 16.99 20.03 13.37
CA SER A 38 16.50 20.89 14.47
C SER A 38 16.88 22.36 14.26
N PRO A 39 16.01 23.32 14.64
CA PRO A 39 16.28 24.76 14.53
C PRO A 39 17.53 25.20 15.32
N GLY A 40 18.41 25.98 14.70
CA GLY A 40 19.64 26.48 15.31
C GLY A 40 20.86 25.55 15.18
N ASN A 41 20.74 24.35 14.57
CA ASN A 41 21.88 23.42 14.37
C ASN A 41 22.62 23.64 13.06
N GLY A 42 22.35 24.75 12.36
CA GLY A 42 22.59 24.84 10.92
C GLY A 42 21.76 23.82 10.14
N GLU A 43 22.20 23.48 8.93
CA GLU A 43 21.56 22.47 8.07
C GLU A 43 22.01 21.03 8.38
N LYS A 44 22.68 20.81 9.52
CA LYS A 44 23.24 19.51 9.88
C LYS A 44 22.17 18.58 10.47
N MET A 45 21.97 17.45 9.80
CA MET A 45 21.11 16.37 10.28
C MET A 45 21.82 15.53 11.34
N SER A 46 21.05 15.05 12.32
CA SER A 46 21.52 14.19 13.41
C SER A 46 20.78 12.85 13.36
N LYS A 47 21.50 11.75 13.59
CA LYS A 47 20.98 10.39 13.52
C LYS A 47 20.99 9.74 14.90
N HIS A 48 19.89 9.12 15.29
CA HIS A 48 19.78 8.32 16.52
C HIS A 48 19.11 7.00 16.18
N VAL A 49 19.50 5.93 16.85
CA VAL A 49 18.91 4.61 16.68
C VAL A 49 18.16 4.25 17.96
N VAL A 50 16.97 3.70 17.79
CA VAL A 50 16.18 3.10 18.88
C VAL A 50 15.79 1.68 18.47
N ASP A 51 15.42 0.86 19.45
CA ASP A 51 14.99 -0.51 19.16
C ASP A 51 13.66 -0.53 18.41
N GLY A 52 13.54 -1.48 17.47
CA GLY A 52 12.31 -1.66 16.69
C GLY A 52 11.12 -1.98 17.61
N GLY A 53 10.03 -1.25 17.46
CA GLY A 53 8.82 -1.38 18.28
C GLY A 53 8.86 -0.61 19.60
N ASN A 54 9.99 -0.01 19.99
CA ASN A 54 10.11 0.73 21.24
C ASN A 54 9.58 2.17 21.11
N ILE A 55 8.25 2.29 21.18
CA ILE A 55 7.57 3.59 21.03
C ILE A 55 7.90 4.56 22.17
N ALA A 56 8.12 4.05 23.39
CA ALA A 56 8.46 4.88 24.54
C ALA A 56 9.84 5.54 24.37
N GLU A 57 10.82 4.79 23.88
CA GLU A 57 12.15 5.33 23.59
C GLU A 57 12.12 6.32 22.41
N LEU A 58 11.29 6.07 21.39
CA LEU A 58 11.07 7.04 20.30
C LEU A 58 10.54 8.37 20.84
N LEU A 59 9.50 8.35 21.68
CA LEU A 59 8.91 9.55 22.27
C LEU A 59 9.90 10.24 23.23
N ALA A 60 10.66 9.49 24.03
CA ALA A 60 11.71 10.06 24.86
C ALA A 60 12.80 10.76 24.02
N GLN A 61 13.16 10.20 22.86
CA GLN A 61 14.09 10.86 21.94
C GLN A 61 13.53 12.16 21.37
N PHE A 62 12.22 12.22 21.12
CA PHE A 62 11.55 13.42 20.65
C PHE A 62 11.58 14.54 21.71
N GLU A 63 11.33 14.21 22.97
CA GLU A 63 11.47 15.15 24.08
C GLU A 63 12.91 15.67 24.21
N GLN A 64 13.92 14.79 24.06
CA GLN A 64 15.32 15.17 24.07
C GLN A 64 15.67 16.15 22.92
N LEU A 65 15.13 15.92 21.72
CA LEU A 65 15.31 16.83 20.58
C LEU A 65 14.69 18.21 20.86
N GLN A 66 13.49 18.26 21.42
CA GLN A 66 12.83 19.51 21.81
C GLN A 66 13.62 20.26 22.88
N LEU A 67 14.12 19.56 23.91
CA LEU A 67 14.92 20.15 24.97
C LEU A 67 16.23 20.75 24.41
N LYS A 68 16.95 19.99 23.56
CA LYS A 68 18.17 20.46 22.90
C LYS A 68 17.92 21.69 22.03
N ALA A 69 16.82 21.70 21.26
CA ALA A 69 16.45 22.86 20.45
C ALA A 69 16.09 24.08 21.31
N ARG A 70 15.39 23.88 22.43
CA ARG A 70 15.03 24.93 23.39
C ARG A 70 16.25 25.54 24.07
N LEU A 71 17.17 24.72 24.56
CA LEU A 71 18.41 25.20 25.20
C LEU A 71 19.25 26.06 24.26
N ARG A 72 19.24 25.75 22.96
CA ARG A 72 20.02 26.48 21.96
C ARG A 72 19.38 27.79 21.49
N THR A 73 18.06 27.83 21.39
CA THR A 73 17.34 28.93 20.72
C THR A 73 16.47 29.77 21.67
N GLY A 74 16.26 29.30 22.90
CA GLY A 74 15.32 29.87 23.85
C GLY A 74 13.84 29.58 23.55
N LYS A 75 13.52 28.83 22.48
CA LYS A 75 12.14 28.60 22.02
C LYS A 75 11.77 27.13 21.99
N SER A 76 10.50 26.82 22.22
CA SER A 76 9.95 25.48 22.00
C SER A 76 9.55 25.29 20.53
N PHE A 77 9.68 24.07 20.01
CA PHE A 77 9.34 23.74 18.63
C PHE A 77 8.51 22.44 18.55
N PRO A 78 7.47 22.40 17.70
CA PRO A 78 6.77 21.17 17.41
C PRO A 78 7.65 20.19 16.63
N ILE A 79 7.30 18.91 16.69
CA ILE A 79 7.92 17.86 15.88
C ILE A 79 7.00 17.54 14.71
N VAL A 80 7.60 17.38 13.53
CA VAL A 80 6.92 16.92 12.32
C VAL A 80 7.67 15.72 11.77
N THR A 81 6.97 14.59 11.64
CA THR A 81 7.57 13.31 11.25
C THR A 81 7.19 12.89 9.83
N ILE A 82 8.07 12.12 9.17
CA ILE A 82 7.78 11.41 7.93
C ILE A 82 8.28 9.97 8.00
N GLN A 83 7.50 9.03 7.47
CA GLN A 83 7.89 7.63 7.32
C GLN A 83 7.41 7.06 5.99
N GLU A 84 8.11 6.06 5.47
CA GLU A 84 7.67 5.31 4.29
C GLU A 84 6.49 4.38 4.64
N ALA A 85 5.50 4.30 3.76
CA ALA A 85 4.46 3.27 3.86
C ALA A 85 5.10 1.88 3.73
N GLY A 86 4.99 1.05 4.77
CA GLY A 86 5.74 -0.19 4.83
C GLY A 86 5.20 -1.20 5.83
N LEU A 87 6.12 -2.06 6.32
CA LEU A 87 5.82 -3.22 7.16
C LEU A 87 4.99 -2.87 8.41
N ASP A 88 5.33 -1.76 9.07
CA ASP A 88 4.68 -1.31 10.30
C ASP A 88 3.28 -0.71 10.07
N GLY A 89 2.77 -0.68 8.83
CA GLY A 89 1.45 -0.14 8.52
C GLY A 89 1.30 1.31 9.01
N PHE A 90 0.17 1.61 9.66
CA PHE A 90 -0.18 2.96 10.11
C PHE A 90 -0.18 3.14 11.64
N TRP A 91 0.13 2.11 12.44
CA TRP A 91 0.00 2.21 13.91
C TRP A 91 0.96 3.23 14.52
N ILE A 92 2.21 3.31 14.02
CA ILE A 92 3.19 4.30 14.49
C ILE A 92 2.68 5.72 14.21
N HIS A 93 2.20 5.96 12.98
CA HIS A 93 1.60 7.23 12.59
C HIS A 93 0.45 7.63 13.53
N ARG A 94 -0.47 6.71 13.83
CA ARG A 94 -1.59 6.94 14.76
C ARG A 94 -1.12 7.26 16.19
N VAL A 95 -0.12 6.54 16.70
CA VAL A 95 0.43 6.82 18.03
C VAL A 95 1.09 8.19 18.08
N LEU A 96 1.81 8.58 17.03
CA LEU A 96 2.41 9.91 16.94
C LEU A 96 1.33 11.01 16.93
N GLU A 97 0.29 10.87 16.12
CA GLU A 97 -0.84 11.82 16.09
C GLU A 97 -1.56 11.91 17.45
N ALA A 98 -1.80 10.77 18.12
CA ALA A 98 -2.40 10.74 19.45
C ALA A 98 -1.54 11.44 20.52
N ASN A 99 -0.23 11.55 20.31
CA ASN A 99 0.69 12.31 21.15
C ASN A 99 0.87 13.76 20.68
N GLY A 100 0.00 14.26 19.80
CA GLY A 100 0.04 15.64 19.29
C GLY A 100 1.19 15.92 18.33
N ILE A 101 1.84 14.87 17.80
CA ILE A 101 2.94 14.98 16.85
C ILE A 101 2.38 14.91 15.44
N GLU A 102 2.70 15.92 14.63
CA GLU A 102 2.30 15.92 13.23
C GLU A 102 3.07 14.83 12.47
N SER A 103 2.37 13.90 11.83
CA SER A 103 2.97 12.73 11.20
C SER A 103 2.52 12.55 9.75
N TYR A 104 3.47 12.22 8.88
CA TYR A 104 3.23 11.96 7.46
C TYR A 104 3.71 10.58 7.05
N VAL A 105 2.91 9.89 6.25
CA VAL A 105 3.29 8.64 5.59
C VAL A 105 3.45 8.92 4.09
N VAL A 106 4.53 8.43 3.48
CA VAL A 106 4.84 8.69 2.07
C VAL A 106 4.90 7.39 1.27
N ASP A 107 4.43 7.44 0.03
CA ASP A 107 4.68 6.39 -0.95
C ASP A 107 6.11 6.56 -1.49
N ALA A 108 7.01 5.66 -1.12
CA ALA A 108 8.40 5.72 -1.57
C ALA A 108 8.55 5.72 -3.10
N ALA A 109 7.66 5.04 -3.82
CA ALA A 109 7.70 4.99 -5.28
C ALA A 109 7.44 6.36 -5.92
N SER A 110 6.79 7.26 -5.18
CA SER A 110 6.44 8.62 -5.64
C SER A 110 7.51 9.67 -5.39
N ILE A 111 8.53 9.37 -4.58
CA ILE A 111 9.57 10.35 -4.21
C ILE A 111 10.41 10.69 -5.44
N ALA A 112 10.49 11.99 -5.76
CA ALA A 112 11.25 12.50 -6.90
C ALA A 112 12.76 12.20 -6.75
N THR A 113 13.25 11.15 -7.41
CA THR A 113 14.66 10.75 -7.38
C THR A 113 15.43 11.24 -8.62
N SER A 114 16.72 11.53 -8.46
CA SER A 114 17.56 11.99 -9.57
C SER A 114 17.71 10.90 -10.64
N ARG A 115 17.56 11.28 -11.92
CA ARG A 115 17.61 10.32 -13.06
C ARG A 115 18.90 9.49 -13.13
N ARG A 116 20.03 9.98 -12.58
CA ARG A 116 21.31 9.26 -12.55
C ARG A 116 21.34 8.08 -11.56
N ARG A 117 20.43 8.02 -10.58
CA ARG A 117 20.34 6.93 -9.58
C ARG A 117 19.30 5.85 -9.94
N ARG A 118 18.69 5.91 -11.13
CA ARG A 118 17.60 5.01 -11.57
C ARG A 118 18.08 3.58 -11.96
N ARG A 119 19.32 3.20 -11.65
CA ARG A 119 19.84 1.85 -11.88
C ARG A 119 19.77 1.05 -10.58
N VAL A 120 19.00 -0.06 -10.65
CA VAL A 120 18.93 -1.23 -9.76
C VAL A 120 19.59 -1.02 -8.40
N LYS A 121 18.83 -0.47 -7.46
CA LYS A 121 19.10 -0.67 -6.04
C LYS A 121 17.80 -0.67 -5.27
N THR A 122 17.45 -1.83 -4.74
CA THR A 122 16.34 -2.06 -3.80
C THR A 122 16.74 -1.54 -2.41
N ASP A 123 17.28 -0.33 -2.34
CA ASP A 123 17.69 0.28 -1.09
C ASP A 123 16.57 1.17 -0.58
N LYS A 124 16.24 0.96 0.69
CA LYS A 124 15.40 1.83 1.52
C LYS A 124 15.81 3.30 1.30
N ILE A 125 14.83 4.21 1.25
CA ILE A 125 15.13 5.62 1.08
C ILE A 125 15.93 6.11 2.30
N ASP A 126 17.09 6.70 2.05
CA ASP A 126 17.94 7.31 3.08
C ASP A 126 17.14 8.34 3.87
N GLY A 127 17.21 8.29 5.21
CA GLY A 127 16.45 9.16 6.12
C GLY A 127 16.74 10.63 5.88
N GLU A 128 17.95 10.99 5.44
CA GLU A 128 18.23 12.36 5.01
C GLU A 128 17.39 12.77 3.79
N ALA A 129 17.20 11.87 2.83
CA ALA A 129 16.34 12.11 1.67
C ALA A 129 14.86 12.23 2.08
N LEU A 130 14.39 11.40 3.02
CA LEU A 130 13.03 11.53 3.58
C LEU A 130 12.85 12.87 4.32
N ALA A 131 13.79 13.27 5.17
CA ALA A 131 13.74 14.54 5.88
C ALA A 131 13.74 15.74 4.92
N ARG A 132 14.52 15.69 3.84
CA ARG A 132 14.51 16.70 2.77
C ARG A 132 13.19 16.73 2.01
N THR A 133 12.61 15.56 1.75
CA THR A 133 11.30 15.42 1.11
C THR A 133 10.22 16.09 1.96
N LEU A 134 10.21 15.85 3.27
CA LEU A 134 9.27 16.48 4.20
C LEU A 134 9.43 18.00 4.24
N LEU A 135 10.65 18.51 4.24
CA LEU A 135 10.91 19.96 4.18
C LEU A 135 10.36 20.60 2.90
N ALA A 136 10.59 19.98 1.75
CA ALA A 136 10.08 20.47 0.46
C ALA A 136 8.54 20.42 0.43
N PHE A 137 7.94 19.34 0.93
CA PHE A 137 6.48 19.22 1.05
C PHE A 137 5.91 20.35 1.92
N LYS A 138 6.53 20.62 3.08
CA LYS A 138 6.11 21.68 4.00
C LYS A 138 6.32 23.10 3.47
N ARG A 139 7.20 23.28 2.48
CA ARG A 139 7.36 24.52 1.73
C ARG A 139 6.31 24.68 0.62
N GLY A 140 5.45 23.68 0.41
CA GLY A 140 4.40 23.70 -0.60
C GLY A 140 4.88 23.27 -1.99
N ASP A 141 5.96 22.49 -2.12
CA ASP A 141 6.38 21.96 -3.41
C ASP A 141 5.37 20.90 -3.92
N PRO A 142 4.63 21.17 -5.01
CA PRO A 142 3.48 20.36 -5.42
C PRO A 142 3.87 19.02 -6.07
N ARG A 143 5.16 18.68 -6.21
CA ARG A 143 5.61 17.47 -6.94
C ARG A 143 6.72 16.68 -6.26
N VAL A 144 6.98 16.94 -4.97
CA VAL A 144 8.08 16.27 -4.26
C VAL A 144 7.78 14.78 -4.00
N CYS A 145 6.56 14.46 -3.57
CA CYS A 145 6.09 13.11 -3.31
C CYS A 145 4.55 13.08 -3.20
N ALA A 146 3.97 11.88 -3.22
CA ALA A 146 2.59 11.63 -2.84
C ALA A 146 2.51 11.17 -1.38
N MET A 147 1.79 11.94 -0.56
CA MET A 147 1.49 11.56 0.82
C MET A 147 0.37 10.52 0.84
N VAL A 148 0.59 9.46 1.61
CA VAL A 148 -0.39 8.41 1.87
C VAL A 148 -1.28 8.89 3.00
N ARG A 149 -2.57 9.02 2.70
CA ARG A 149 -3.59 9.19 3.75
C ARG A 149 -3.76 7.87 4.48
N ALA A 150 -3.38 7.83 5.75
CA ALA A 150 -3.67 6.69 6.61
C ALA A 150 -5.19 6.52 6.72
N PRO A 151 -5.73 5.32 6.42
CA PRO A 151 -7.12 5.01 6.73
C PRO A 151 -7.33 4.99 8.24
N ASP A 152 -8.56 5.24 8.68
CA ASP A 152 -8.99 4.94 10.05
C ASP A 152 -8.84 3.43 10.33
N PRO A 153 -8.58 2.97 11.58
CA PRO A 153 -8.54 1.55 11.90
C PRO A 153 -9.75 0.75 11.40
N GLU A 154 -10.97 1.28 11.49
CA GLU A 154 -12.18 0.59 11.03
C GLU A 154 -12.22 0.47 9.51
N ASP A 155 -11.83 1.53 8.79
CA ASP A 155 -11.73 1.51 7.33
C ASP A 155 -10.61 0.59 6.84
N GLU A 156 -9.49 0.52 7.56
CA GLU A 156 -8.39 -0.39 7.28
C GLU A 156 -8.84 -1.85 7.43
N ASP A 157 -9.55 -2.15 8.51
CA ASP A 157 -10.04 -3.49 8.81
C ASP A 157 -11.11 -3.93 7.82
N ARG A 158 -12.05 -3.05 7.48
CA ARG A 158 -13.09 -3.33 6.47
C ARG A 158 -12.53 -3.71 5.10
N ARG A 159 -11.38 -3.16 4.70
CA ARG A 159 -10.72 -3.52 3.43
C ARG A 159 -10.19 -4.96 3.42
N ARG A 160 -9.96 -5.58 4.59
CA ARG A 160 -9.39 -6.93 4.68
C ARG A 160 -10.23 -7.95 3.95
N ILE A 161 -11.55 -7.88 4.06
CA ILE A 161 -12.49 -8.80 3.40
C ILE A 161 -12.25 -8.86 1.88
N CYS A 162 -12.23 -7.70 1.21
CA CYS A 162 -12.00 -7.64 -0.23
C CYS A 162 -10.56 -8.05 -0.62
N ARG A 163 -9.56 -7.69 0.20
CA ARG A 163 -8.15 -8.02 -0.05
C ARG A 163 -7.86 -9.50 0.15
N GLU A 164 -8.37 -10.10 1.21
CA GLU A 164 -8.28 -11.52 1.50
C GLU A 164 -8.93 -12.33 0.39
N ARG A 165 -10.14 -11.98 -0.02
CA ARG A 165 -10.78 -12.63 -1.17
C ARG A 165 -9.89 -12.59 -2.41
N LYS A 166 -9.25 -11.46 -2.74
CA LYS A 166 -8.31 -11.38 -3.87
C LYS A 166 -7.16 -12.38 -3.73
N VAL A 167 -6.59 -12.53 -2.53
CA VAL A 167 -5.51 -13.50 -2.24
C VAL A 167 -6.02 -14.93 -2.42
N LEU A 168 -7.14 -15.28 -1.82
CA LEU A 168 -7.75 -16.62 -1.92
C LEU A 168 -8.08 -16.99 -3.38
N ILE A 169 -8.60 -16.04 -4.17
CA ILE A 169 -8.88 -16.25 -5.59
C ILE A 169 -7.57 -16.52 -6.37
N ALA A 170 -6.50 -15.79 -6.08
CA ALA A 170 -5.19 -16.02 -6.69
C ALA A 170 -4.63 -17.39 -6.32
N GLU A 171 -4.79 -17.82 -5.07
CA GLU A 171 -4.44 -19.16 -4.59
C GLU A 171 -5.22 -20.26 -5.29
N ARG A 172 -6.54 -20.11 -5.38
CA ARG A 172 -7.43 -21.01 -6.13
C ARG A 172 -6.93 -21.19 -7.56
N VAL A 173 -6.59 -20.10 -8.26
CA VAL A 173 -6.04 -20.16 -9.63
C VAL A 173 -4.70 -20.90 -9.67
N ARG A 174 -3.81 -20.67 -8.70
CA ARG A 174 -2.53 -21.39 -8.61
C ARG A 174 -2.74 -22.90 -8.46
N HIS A 175 -3.64 -23.34 -7.59
CA HIS A 175 -3.94 -24.77 -7.40
C HIS A 175 -4.58 -25.40 -8.65
N VAL A 176 -5.55 -24.72 -9.26
CA VAL A 176 -6.17 -25.18 -10.52
C VAL A 176 -5.12 -25.36 -11.61
N ASN A 177 -4.23 -24.38 -11.79
CA ASN A 177 -3.19 -24.44 -12.81
C ASN A 177 -2.16 -25.53 -12.51
N ARG A 178 -1.81 -25.74 -11.24
CA ARG A 178 -0.89 -26.81 -10.83
C ARG A 178 -1.47 -28.19 -11.14
N VAL A 179 -2.73 -28.44 -10.78
CA VAL A 179 -3.41 -29.71 -11.09
C VAL A 179 -3.49 -29.93 -12.61
N LYS A 180 -3.90 -28.91 -13.37
CA LYS A 180 -3.94 -29.00 -14.83
C LYS A 180 -2.55 -29.26 -15.44
N GLY A 181 -1.51 -28.60 -14.95
CA GLY A 181 -0.13 -28.81 -15.43
C GLY A 181 0.39 -30.22 -15.15
N LEU A 182 0.13 -30.75 -13.95
CA LEU A 182 0.46 -32.13 -13.57
C LEU A 182 -0.21 -33.16 -14.50
N LEU A 183 -1.48 -32.95 -14.82
CA LEU A 183 -2.25 -33.81 -15.72
C LEU A 183 -1.83 -33.67 -17.19
N PHE A 184 -1.51 -32.45 -17.62
CA PHE A 184 -1.05 -32.18 -18.99
C PHE A 184 0.25 -32.93 -19.30
N ALA A 185 1.17 -33.00 -18.33
CA ALA A 185 2.40 -33.79 -18.45
C ALA A 185 2.15 -35.31 -18.60
N GLN A 186 0.94 -35.80 -18.32
CA GLN A 186 0.52 -37.17 -18.55
C GLN A 186 -0.37 -37.33 -19.79
N GLY A 187 -0.46 -36.32 -20.66
CA GLY A 187 -1.33 -36.34 -21.84
C GLY A 187 -2.81 -36.15 -21.53
N VAL A 188 -3.18 -35.77 -20.29
CA VAL A 188 -4.58 -35.53 -19.91
C VAL A 188 -4.91 -34.04 -20.07
N SER A 189 -5.86 -33.75 -20.95
CA SER A 189 -6.41 -32.40 -21.13
C SER A 189 -7.90 -32.36 -20.74
N GLY A 190 -8.46 -31.17 -20.55
CA GLY A 190 -9.89 -31.00 -20.30
C GLY A 190 -10.38 -31.30 -18.87
N TYR A 191 -9.54 -31.81 -17.97
CA TYR A 191 -9.90 -31.94 -16.56
C TYR A 191 -10.21 -30.57 -15.93
N GLN A 192 -11.34 -30.48 -15.21
CA GLN A 192 -11.82 -29.26 -14.58
C GLN A 192 -11.82 -29.42 -13.04
N PRO A 193 -10.76 -28.94 -12.34
CA PRO A 193 -10.63 -29.14 -10.89
C PRO A 193 -11.72 -28.45 -10.06
N LEU A 194 -12.48 -27.52 -10.62
CA LEU A 194 -13.52 -26.77 -9.92
C LEU A 194 -14.88 -27.48 -9.88
N ARG A 195 -15.08 -28.56 -10.64
CA ARG A 195 -16.36 -29.29 -10.66
C ARG A 195 -16.61 -30.00 -9.33
N LYS A 196 -17.89 -30.16 -8.96
CA LYS A 196 -18.28 -30.87 -7.73
C LYS A 196 -17.83 -32.35 -7.73
N ASP A 197 -17.87 -33.00 -8.89
CA ASP A 197 -17.47 -34.39 -9.10
C ASP A 197 -15.96 -34.58 -9.35
N ARG A 198 -15.12 -33.56 -9.09
CA ARG A 198 -13.68 -33.55 -9.38
C ARG A 198 -12.95 -34.83 -8.97
N ARG A 199 -13.22 -35.36 -7.77
CA ARG A 199 -12.56 -36.56 -7.25
C ARG A 199 -12.99 -37.82 -7.99
N ILE A 200 -14.28 -37.98 -8.26
CA ILE A 200 -14.81 -39.11 -9.05
C ILE A 200 -14.16 -39.09 -10.44
N ARG A 201 -14.15 -37.93 -11.10
CA ARG A 201 -13.53 -37.77 -12.41
C ARG A 201 -12.03 -38.07 -12.40
N LEU A 202 -11.31 -37.74 -11.31
CA LEU A 202 -9.88 -38.04 -11.17
C LEU A 202 -9.61 -39.54 -11.15
N GLU A 203 -10.51 -40.34 -10.57
CA GLU A 203 -10.41 -41.80 -10.55
C GLU A 203 -10.53 -42.41 -11.95
N GLU A 204 -11.31 -41.79 -12.83
CA GLU A 204 -11.61 -42.25 -14.20
C GLU A 204 -10.52 -41.86 -15.22
N LEU A 205 -9.51 -41.07 -14.82
CA LEU A 205 -8.50 -40.57 -15.76
C LEU A 205 -7.49 -41.65 -16.15
N CYS A 206 -7.28 -41.79 -17.45
CA CYS A 206 -6.15 -42.49 -18.06
C CYS A 206 -5.14 -41.48 -18.62
N THR A 207 -3.87 -41.83 -18.60
CA THR A 207 -2.79 -41.10 -19.25
C THR A 207 -2.90 -41.20 -20.78
N GLY A 208 -2.20 -40.33 -21.51
CA GLY A 208 -2.23 -40.32 -22.98
C GLY A 208 -1.66 -41.59 -23.63
N ASP A 209 -0.84 -42.35 -22.91
CA ASP A 209 -0.36 -43.68 -23.30
C ASP A 209 -1.26 -44.83 -22.79
N GLY A 210 -2.47 -44.52 -22.31
CA GLY A 210 -3.51 -45.50 -21.96
C GLY A 210 -3.38 -46.17 -20.59
N ARG A 211 -2.40 -45.75 -19.76
CA ARG A 211 -2.23 -46.29 -18.41
C ARG A 211 -3.13 -45.57 -17.42
N GLY A 212 -3.36 -46.18 -16.25
CA GLY A 212 -3.90 -45.46 -15.11
C GLY A 212 -2.92 -44.41 -14.58
N LEU A 213 -3.43 -43.36 -13.92
CA LEU A 213 -2.57 -42.35 -13.31
C LEU A 213 -1.59 -42.97 -12.29
N PRO A 214 -0.29 -42.61 -12.33
CA PRO A 214 0.69 -43.10 -11.37
C PRO A 214 0.30 -42.80 -9.92
N LYS A 215 0.51 -43.76 -9.01
CA LYS A 215 0.08 -43.68 -7.59
C LYS A 215 0.51 -42.39 -6.89
N HIS A 216 1.76 -41.96 -7.08
CA HIS A 216 2.31 -40.79 -6.40
C HIS A 216 1.79 -39.48 -7.01
N LEU A 217 1.60 -39.44 -8.33
CA LEU A 217 0.99 -38.30 -9.00
C LEU A 217 -0.45 -38.11 -8.53
N LYS A 218 -1.23 -39.19 -8.51
CA LYS A 218 -2.61 -39.18 -8.03
C LYS A 218 -2.70 -38.74 -6.57
N ALA A 219 -1.81 -39.23 -5.70
CA ALA A 219 -1.73 -38.79 -4.32
C ALA A 219 -1.36 -37.28 -4.20
N GLN A 220 -0.45 -36.79 -5.05
CA GLN A 220 -0.13 -35.36 -5.10
C GLN A 220 -1.33 -34.52 -5.54
N ILE A 221 -2.04 -34.94 -6.60
CA ILE A 221 -3.23 -34.24 -7.09
C ILE A 221 -4.32 -34.23 -6.01
N ASN A 222 -4.56 -35.34 -5.31
CA ASN A 222 -5.52 -35.36 -4.19
C ASN A 222 -5.19 -34.33 -3.12
N ARG A 223 -3.91 -34.19 -2.72
CA ARG A 223 -3.49 -33.13 -1.77
C ARG A 223 -3.64 -31.71 -2.30
N GLU A 224 -3.54 -31.50 -3.60
CA GLU A 224 -3.86 -30.21 -4.23
C GLU A 224 -5.36 -29.95 -4.24
N LEU A 225 -6.19 -31.00 -4.41
CA LEU A 225 -7.64 -30.90 -4.32
C LEU A 225 -8.11 -30.63 -2.88
N ASP A 226 -7.50 -31.24 -1.86
CA ASP A 226 -7.78 -30.95 -0.45
C ASP A 226 -7.63 -29.44 -0.16
N ARG A 227 -6.51 -28.84 -0.61
CA ARG A 227 -6.26 -27.40 -0.47
C ARG A 227 -7.22 -26.55 -1.29
N LEU A 228 -7.55 -26.98 -2.50
CA LEU A 228 -8.52 -26.28 -3.35
C LEU A 228 -9.91 -26.28 -2.72
N GLU A 229 -10.35 -27.38 -2.11
CA GLU A 229 -11.64 -27.50 -1.44
C GLU A 229 -11.72 -26.57 -0.23
N LEU A 230 -10.71 -26.56 0.63
CA LEU A 230 -10.61 -25.61 1.74
C LEU A 230 -10.68 -24.15 1.26
N LEU A 231 -9.95 -23.81 0.20
CA LEU A 231 -9.99 -22.45 -0.36
C LEU A 231 -11.37 -22.08 -0.90
N LEU A 232 -12.14 -23.03 -1.45
CA LEU A 232 -13.49 -22.76 -1.93
C LEU A 232 -14.45 -22.46 -0.77
N GLU A 233 -14.30 -23.16 0.35
CA GLU A 233 -15.06 -22.90 1.58
C GLU A 233 -14.73 -21.50 2.13
N GLN A 234 -13.44 -21.19 2.31
CA GLN A 234 -12.99 -19.88 2.79
C GLN A 234 -13.41 -18.72 1.88
N ILE A 235 -13.36 -18.92 0.56
CA ILE A 235 -13.88 -17.91 -0.39
C ILE A 235 -15.36 -17.67 -0.16
N ALA A 236 -16.17 -18.73 0.03
CA ALA A 236 -17.60 -18.59 0.27
C ALA A 236 -17.89 -17.88 1.60
N GLU A 237 -17.12 -18.16 2.65
CA GLU A 237 -17.22 -17.49 3.95
C GLU A 237 -16.95 -15.98 3.82
N VAL A 238 -15.83 -15.59 3.21
CA VAL A 238 -15.47 -14.18 3.00
C VAL A 238 -16.47 -13.48 2.07
N GLU A 239 -17.00 -14.18 1.06
CA GLU A 239 -18.06 -13.64 0.19
C GLU A 239 -19.37 -13.41 0.95
N SER A 240 -19.71 -14.28 1.91
CA SER A 240 -20.88 -14.15 2.79
C SER A 240 -20.71 -12.99 3.77
N GLU A 241 -19.54 -12.85 4.37
CA GLU A 241 -19.19 -11.74 5.26
C GLU A 241 -19.30 -10.39 4.52
N ARG A 242 -18.73 -10.30 3.30
CA ARG A 242 -18.89 -9.12 2.44
C ARG A 242 -20.37 -8.80 2.19
N ASN A 243 -21.17 -9.80 1.82
CA ASN A 243 -22.58 -9.59 1.53
C ASN A 243 -23.34 -9.07 2.76
N SER A 244 -23.02 -9.59 3.95
CA SER A 244 -23.55 -9.13 5.23
C SER A 244 -23.16 -7.67 5.50
N LEU A 245 -21.91 -7.31 5.20
CA LEU A 245 -21.42 -5.93 5.34
C LEU A 245 -22.17 -4.97 4.41
N LEU A 246 -22.53 -5.41 3.21
CA LEU A 246 -23.31 -4.60 2.27
C LEU A 246 -24.79 -4.49 2.68
N SER A 247 -25.36 -5.49 3.37
CA SER A 247 -26.78 -5.49 3.78
C SER A 247 -27.04 -4.75 5.10
N VAL A 248 -26.09 -4.74 6.04
CA VAL A 248 -26.19 -3.95 7.30
C VAL A 248 -26.31 -2.45 7.02
N HIS A 249 -25.85 -2.00 5.86
CA HIS A 249 -26.04 -0.64 5.36
C HIS A 249 -27.26 -0.53 4.44
N GLU A 250 -28.39 -1.16 4.77
CA GLU A 250 -29.69 -0.78 4.19
C GLU A 250 -30.23 0.49 4.87
N PRO A 251 -30.98 1.37 4.16
CA PRO A 251 -31.26 2.71 4.66
C PRO A 251 -32.30 2.71 5.79
N LEU A 252 -31.93 3.31 6.93
CA LEU A 252 -32.89 4.09 7.71
C LEU A 252 -33.22 5.34 6.89
N ALA A 253 -34.52 5.59 6.70
CA ALA A 253 -35.06 6.62 5.82
C ALA A 253 -34.41 8.01 6.01
N SER A 254 -33.63 8.45 5.01
CA SER A 254 -33.50 9.83 4.47
C SER A 254 -32.16 10.02 3.74
N GLU A 255 -31.16 9.16 3.94
CA GLU A 255 -29.91 9.16 3.18
C GLU A 255 -29.52 7.70 2.90
N ALA A 256 -29.60 7.26 1.64
CA ALA A 256 -29.16 5.92 1.28
C ALA A 256 -27.63 5.82 1.48
N PRO A 257 -27.13 4.88 2.29
CA PRO A 257 -25.69 4.73 2.46
C PRO A 257 -25.04 4.30 1.13
N ALA A 258 -23.81 4.78 0.90
CA ALA A 258 -23.05 4.62 -0.33
C ALA A 258 -23.03 3.19 -0.95
N PRO A 259 -23.00 2.07 -0.19
CA PRO A 259 -22.92 0.72 -0.76
C PRO A 259 -24.21 0.29 -1.47
N ALA A 260 -25.37 0.61 -0.89
CA ALA A 260 -26.67 0.26 -1.45
C ALA A 260 -26.90 0.98 -2.78
N MET A 261 -26.49 2.26 -2.88
CA MET A 261 -26.55 3.02 -4.13
C MET A 261 -25.69 2.38 -5.23
N LEU A 262 -24.50 1.89 -4.91
CA LEU A 262 -23.61 1.25 -5.89
C LEU A 262 -24.24 -0.02 -6.49
N LEU A 263 -24.97 -0.81 -5.69
CA LEU A 263 -25.65 -2.01 -6.14
C LEU A 263 -26.82 -1.73 -7.10
N THR A 264 -27.37 -0.51 -7.10
CA THR A 264 -28.42 -0.12 -8.07
C THR A 264 -27.88 0.13 -9.48
N LEU A 265 -26.56 0.30 -9.63
CA LEU A 265 -25.93 0.58 -10.92
C LEU A 265 -25.81 -0.68 -11.76
N LYS A 266 -26.34 -0.64 -12.99
CA LYS A 266 -26.20 -1.74 -13.95
C LYS A 266 -24.71 -2.02 -14.23
N GLY A 267 -24.32 -3.29 -14.09
CA GLY A 267 -22.94 -3.74 -14.30
C GLY A 267 -22.04 -3.68 -13.05
N VAL A 268 -22.55 -3.19 -11.91
CA VAL A 268 -21.84 -3.21 -10.63
C VAL A 268 -22.34 -4.37 -9.78
N GLY A 269 -21.55 -5.44 -9.69
CA GLY A 269 -21.84 -6.56 -8.78
C GLY A 269 -21.37 -6.28 -7.34
N ALA A 270 -21.82 -7.11 -6.39
CA ALA A 270 -21.51 -6.99 -4.96
C ALA A 270 -20.00 -6.87 -4.66
N GLU A 271 -19.17 -7.64 -5.36
CA GLU A 271 -17.71 -7.52 -5.26
C GLU A 271 -17.21 -6.13 -5.58
N PHE A 272 -17.65 -5.60 -6.73
CA PHE A 272 -17.16 -4.32 -7.23
C PHE A 272 -17.71 -3.16 -6.39
N ALA A 273 -18.97 -3.26 -5.94
CA ALA A 273 -19.55 -2.32 -4.99
C ALA A 273 -18.75 -2.28 -3.68
N ALA A 274 -18.46 -3.44 -3.09
CA ALA A 274 -17.67 -3.51 -1.86
C ALA A 274 -16.26 -2.94 -2.02
N VAL A 275 -15.59 -3.25 -3.13
CA VAL A 275 -14.25 -2.71 -3.42
C VAL A 275 -14.30 -1.19 -3.60
N LEU A 276 -15.25 -0.67 -4.37
CA LEU A 276 -15.39 0.78 -4.57
C LEU A 276 -15.65 1.48 -3.25
N TRP A 277 -16.55 0.94 -2.43
CA TRP A 277 -16.88 1.53 -1.15
C TRP A 277 -15.71 1.52 -0.17
N THR A 278 -15.06 0.38 0.01
CA THR A 278 -14.00 0.19 1.02
C THR A 278 -12.66 0.79 0.61
N GLU A 279 -12.28 0.71 -0.67
CA GLU A 279 -10.98 1.20 -1.13
C GLU A 279 -11.04 2.65 -1.62
N ALA A 280 -12.08 3.01 -2.39
CA ALA A 280 -12.17 4.34 -3.00
C ALA A 280 -12.99 5.32 -2.16
N LEU A 281 -14.25 5.02 -1.85
CA LEU A 281 -15.21 6.00 -1.30
C LEU A 281 -15.11 6.23 0.22
N CYS A 282 -14.18 5.57 0.91
CA CYS A 282 -13.75 5.93 2.26
C CYS A 282 -13.02 7.29 2.34
N ARG A 283 -12.76 7.94 1.19
CA ARG A 283 -12.23 9.31 1.13
C ARG A 283 -13.15 10.22 0.35
N HIS A 284 -13.13 11.50 0.71
CA HIS A 284 -13.80 12.55 -0.07
C HIS A 284 -13.07 12.78 -1.40
N PHE A 285 -13.84 13.05 -2.46
CA PHE A 285 -13.35 13.48 -3.75
C PHE A 285 -14.16 14.69 -4.19
N ASP A 286 -13.47 15.76 -4.59
CA ASP A 286 -14.11 16.99 -5.05
C ASP A 286 -14.69 16.83 -6.46
N ASN A 287 -14.15 15.89 -7.25
CA ASN A 287 -14.59 15.67 -8.62
C ASN A 287 -14.26 14.27 -9.17
N ARG A 288 -14.96 13.90 -10.25
CA ARG A 288 -14.80 12.62 -10.96
C ARG A 288 -13.38 12.36 -11.49
N ARG A 289 -12.60 13.41 -11.80
CA ARG A 289 -11.22 13.23 -12.31
C ARG A 289 -10.30 12.73 -11.20
N GLN A 290 -10.52 13.15 -9.95
CA GLN A 290 -9.77 12.61 -8.81
C GLN A 290 -10.06 11.12 -8.58
N ILE A 291 -11.32 10.69 -8.74
CA ILE A 291 -11.68 9.25 -8.67
C ILE A 291 -11.01 8.48 -9.82
N ALA A 292 -11.04 9.01 -11.05
CA ALA A 292 -10.37 8.39 -12.18
C ALA A 292 -8.84 8.31 -11.97
N ALA A 293 -8.22 9.34 -11.41
CA ALA A 293 -6.80 9.35 -11.09
C ALA A 293 -6.48 8.31 -10.01
N TYR A 294 -7.32 8.23 -8.98
CA TYR A 294 -7.21 7.28 -7.88
C TYR A 294 -7.33 5.82 -8.33
N ALA A 295 -8.25 5.54 -9.25
CA ALA A 295 -8.37 4.24 -9.89
C ALA A 295 -7.27 4.02 -10.97
N GLY A 296 -6.44 5.02 -11.28
CA GLY A 296 -5.47 4.99 -12.38
C GLY A 296 -6.10 4.72 -13.74
N LEU A 297 -7.32 5.24 -13.91
CA LEU A 297 -8.11 5.28 -15.13
C LEU A 297 -7.92 6.61 -15.89
N THR A 298 -7.07 7.52 -15.37
CA THR A 298 -6.69 8.71 -16.11
C THR A 298 -5.89 8.34 -17.35
N PRO A 299 -6.20 8.95 -18.50
CA PRO A 299 -5.39 8.78 -19.70
C PRO A 299 -3.96 9.29 -19.45
N THR A 300 -3.00 8.65 -20.08
CA THR A 300 -1.60 9.10 -20.14
C THR A 300 -1.33 9.66 -21.54
N PRO A 301 -1.73 10.91 -21.83
CA PRO A 301 -1.42 11.54 -23.10
C PRO A 301 0.08 11.82 -23.17
N TRP A 302 0.72 11.33 -24.23
CA TRP A 302 2.09 11.68 -24.56
C TRP A 302 2.06 12.72 -25.66
N MET A 303 2.14 13.99 -25.26
CA MET A 303 2.17 15.12 -26.17
C MET A 303 3.56 15.75 -26.19
N SER A 304 4.22 15.71 -27.34
CA SER A 304 5.45 16.47 -27.59
C SER A 304 5.43 17.05 -28.99
N GLY A 305 5.47 18.38 -29.13
CA GLY A 305 5.40 19.06 -30.42
C GLY A 305 4.08 18.75 -31.16
N THR A 306 4.19 18.23 -32.38
CA THR A 306 3.07 17.85 -33.26
C THR A 306 2.56 16.41 -33.05
N ILE A 307 3.11 15.67 -32.08
CA ILE A 307 2.72 14.28 -31.82
C ILE A 307 1.70 14.25 -30.68
N ASP A 308 0.50 13.77 -30.99
CA ASP A 308 -0.56 13.45 -30.04
C ASP A 308 -0.76 11.92 -30.03
N HIS A 309 -0.37 11.26 -28.94
CA HIS A 309 -0.52 9.82 -28.79
C HIS A 309 -1.06 9.46 -27.41
N GLU A 310 -2.21 8.78 -27.37
CA GLU A 310 -2.83 8.20 -26.18
C GLU A 310 -2.09 6.90 -25.81
N GLN A 311 -1.48 6.83 -24.62
CA GLN A 311 -0.78 5.62 -24.14
C GLN A 311 -1.69 4.67 -23.33
N GLY A 312 -3.00 4.90 -23.36
CA GLY A 312 -3.98 4.18 -22.55
C GLY A 312 -4.07 4.74 -21.13
N VAL A 313 -4.59 3.92 -20.21
CA VAL A 313 -4.76 4.30 -18.80
C VAL A 313 -3.47 4.15 -17.99
N SER A 314 -3.23 5.09 -17.06
CA SER A 314 -1.96 5.20 -16.32
C SER A 314 -1.56 3.95 -15.53
N LYS A 315 -2.53 3.13 -15.12
CA LYS A 315 -2.36 1.95 -14.26
C LYS A 315 -1.70 2.20 -12.88
N ALA A 316 -1.49 3.45 -12.49
CA ALA A 316 -0.74 3.82 -11.27
C ALA A 316 -1.57 3.87 -9.98
N GLY A 317 -2.91 3.82 -10.07
CA GLY A 317 -3.85 3.75 -8.93
C GLY A 317 -4.12 2.33 -8.39
N ILE A 318 -5.04 2.20 -7.42
CA ILE A 318 -5.35 0.91 -6.77
C ILE A 318 -5.86 -0.12 -7.78
N GLU A 319 -5.18 -1.26 -7.87
CA GLU A 319 -5.50 -2.30 -8.85
C GLU A 319 -6.89 -2.91 -8.63
N LEU A 320 -7.31 -3.07 -7.36
CA LEU A 320 -8.63 -3.63 -7.04
C LEU A 320 -9.78 -2.81 -7.59
N SER A 321 -9.69 -1.47 -7.61
CA SER A 321 -10.77 -0.60 -8.11
C SER A 321 -10.85 -0.58 -9.64
N ARG A 322 -9.95 -1.27 -10.35
CA ARG A 322 -10.05 -1.51 -11.79
C ARG A 322 -10.74 -2.84 -12.05
N TYR A 323 -12.04 -2.79 -12.31
CA TYR A 323 -12.73 -3.95 -12.85
C TYR A 323 -12.27 -4.18 -14.29
N ARG A 324 -11.52 -5.26 -14.53
CA ARG A 324 -11.50 -5.92 -15.84
C ARG A 324 -12.55 -7.00 -15.77
N GLY A 325 -13.74 -6.71 -16.29
CA GLY A 325 -14.73 -7.76 -16.54
C GLY A 325 -14.07 -8.81 -17.40
N ASN A 326 -13.94 -10.03 -16.89
CA ASN A 326 -13.72 -11.20 -17.73
C ASN A 326 -15.03 -11.41 -18.50
N CYS A 327 -15.22 -10.66 -19.57
CA CYS A 327 -16.10 -11.07 -20.66
C CYS A 327 -15.41 -12.26 -21.34
N GLY A 328 -15.54 -13.43 -20.75
CA GLY A 328 -14.89 -14.65 -21.20
C GLY A 328 -15.71 -15.87 -20.83
N GLY A 329 -16.75 -16.13 -21.63
CA GLY A 329 -17.32 -17.46 -21.85
C GLY A 329 -18.42 -17.89 -20.88
N LEU A 330 -19.67 -17.79 -21.38
CA LEU A 330 -20.70 -18.81 -21.16
C LEU A 330 -20.17 -20.22 -21.53
#